data_AF-A0A9E2XWY9-F1
#
_entry.id   AF-A0A9E2XWY9-F1
#
_cell.length_a   1.000
_cell.length_b   1.000
_cell.length_c   1.000
_cell.angle_alpha   90.00
_cell.angle_beta   90.00
_cell.angle_gamma   90.00
#
_symmetry.space_group_name_H-M   'P 1'
#
loop_
_entity.id
_entity.type
_entity.pdbx_description
1 polymer ?
#
loop_
_entity_poly.entity_id
_entity_poly.type
_entity_poly.pdbx_seq_one_letter_code
_entity_poly.pdbx_strand_id
1 'polypeptide(L)' 'MQNGSAKPLLRALAGEALSSPPWWLMRQAGRYLPEYREVRARAHDFLELCLTPELAAELTLQP' A
#
# COMPACT_ATOMS: atom_id res chain seq x y z
N MET A 1 6.08 1.07 22.55
CA MET A 1 6.52 1.69 21.28
C MET A 1 5.27 2.22 20.59
N GLN A 2 5.20 3.55 20.42
CA GLN A 2 4.21 4.34 19.66
C GLN A 2 2.71 4.07 19.92
N ASN A 3 2.23 4.58 21.06
CA ASN A 3 0.84 5.04 21.23
C ASN A 3 0.66 6.32 20.39
N GLY A 4 0.26 6.18 19.14
CA GLY A 4 -0.10 7.31 18.26
C GLY A 4 -1.58 7.20 17.92
N SER A 5 -2.32 8.32 18.03
CA SER A 5 -3.73 8.48 17.63
C SER A 5 -4.21 7.43 16.61
N ALA A 6 -5.32 6.75 16.91
CA ALA A 6 -5.92 5.75 16.01
C ALA A 6 -6.00 6.31 14.57
N LYS A 7 -5.49 5.53 13.60
CA LYS A 7 -5.45 5.94 12.19
C LYS A 7 -6.86 6.32 11.71
N PRO A 8 -7.02 7.36 10.85
CA PRO A 8 -8.34 7.80 10.39
C PRO A 8 -9.20 6.66 9.81
N LEU A 9 -8.58 5.71 9.09
CA LEU A 9 -9.25 4.51 8.60
C LEU A 9 -9.87 3.67 9.73
N LEU A 10 -9.11 3.41 10.81
CA LEU A 10 -9.60 2.62 11.95
C LEU A 10 -10.70 3.36 12.71
N ARG A 11 -10.60 4.69 12.83
CA ARG A 11 -11.62 5.52 13.47
C ARG A 11 -12.93 5.53 12.68
N ALA A 12 -12.85 5.68 11.35
CA ALA A 12 -14.01 5.58 10.47
C ALA A 12 -14.66 4.19 10.56
N LEU A 13 -13.86 3.11 10.57
CA LEU A 13 -14.35 1.74 10.75
C LEU A 13 -14.95 1.47 12.13
N ALA A 14 -14.54 2.23 13.16
CA ALA A 14 -15.12 2.20 14.50
C ALA A 14 -16.43 3.01 14.62
N GLY A 15 -16.89 3.64 13.53
CA GLY A 15 -18.14 4.40 13.51
C GLY A 15 -18.01 5.88 13.90
N GLU A 16 -16.79 6.40 14.05
CA GLU A 16 -16.58 7.83 14.29
C GLU A 16 -16.87 8.65 13.02
N ALA A 17 -17.69 9.70 13.15
CA ALA A 17 -17.88 10.68 12.08
C ALA A 17 -16.64 11.59 11.98
N LEU A 18 -15.85 11.44 10.92
CA LEU A 18 -14.68 12.26 10.65
C LEU A 18 -15.02 13.40 9.68
N SER A 19 -14.42 14.57 9.89
CA SER A 19 -14.57 15.73 8.99
C SER A 19 -14.02 15.48 7.59
N SER A 20 -12.98 14.65 7.48
CA SER A 20 -12.41 14.19 6.21
C SER A 20 -12.45 12.66 6.17
N PRO A 21 -13.21 12.06 5.23
CA PRO A 21 -13.28 10.61 5.14
C PRO A 21 -11.93 10.05 4.68
N PRO A 22 -11.43 8.97 5.31
CA PRO A 22 -10.26 8.26 4.81
C PRO A 22 -10.60 7.59 3.48
N TRP A 23 -9.67 7.62 2.53
CA TRP A 23 -9.84 6.98 1.23
C TRP A 23 -8.62 6.11 0.91
N TRP A 24 -8.85 5.10 0.08
CA TRP A 24 -7.82 4.23 -0.48
C TRP A 24 -8.31 3.73 -1.83
N LEU A 25 -7.39 3.32 -2.69
CA LEU A 25 -7.73 2.74 -4.00
C LEU A 25 -7.32 1.28 -4.04
N MET A 26 -8.24 0.43 -4.47
CA MET A 26 -7.90 -0.95 -4.78
C MET A 26 -6.85 -0.97 -5.89
N ARG A 27 -5.74 -1.70 -5.64
CA ARG A 27 -4.61 -1.83 -6.57
C ARG A 27 -3.86 -0.51 -6.82
N GLN A 28 -3.74 0.35 -5.80
CA GLN A 28 -2.90 1.57 -5.86
C GLN A 28 -1.44 1.28 -6.28
N ALA A 29 -0.84 0.21 -5.77
CA ALA A 29 0.45 -0.26 -6.26
C ALA A 29 0.24 -1.14 -7.49
N GLY A 30 0.18 -0.52 -8.67
CA GLY A 30 -0.18 -1.19 -9.91
C GLY A 30 0.59 -0.72 -11.13
N ARG A 31 0.39 -1.43 -12.25
CA ARG A 31 1.08 -1.22 -13.54
C ARG A 31 0.90 0.17 -14.16
N TYR A 32 0.02 1.00 -13.61
CA TYR A 32 -0.16 2.37 -14.04
C TYR A 32 0.98 3.29 -13.56
N LEU A 33 1.67 2.91 -12.48
CA LEU A 33 2.85 3.60 -12.00
C LEU A 33 4.09 3.14 -12.80
N PRO A 34 4.88 4.06 -13.38
CA PRO A 34 6.14 3.69 -14.03
C PRO A 34 7.12 3.05 -13.04
N GLU A 35 7.16 3.52 -11.79
CA GLU A 35 8.01 2.99 -10.73
C GLU A 35 7.66 1.54 -10.38
N TYR A 36 6.37 1.18 -10.43
CA TYR A 36 5.92 -0.21 -10.24
C TYR A 36 6.44 -1.12 -11.36
N ARG A 37 6.46 -0.61 -12.60
CA ARG A 37 6.92 -1.36 -13.77
C ARG A 37 8.43 -1.60 -13.73
N GLU A 38 9.19 -0.63 -13.22
CA GLU A 38 10.63 -0.76 -13.03
C GLU A 38 10.97 -1.84 -12.01
N VAL A 39 10.32 -1.83 -10.84
CA VAL A 39 10.51 -2.87 -9.81
C VAL A 39 10.08 -4.23 -10.33
N ARG A 40 8.95 -4.30 -11.05
CA ARG A 40 8.47 -5.53 -11.68
C ARG A 40 9.46 -6.07 -12.71
N ALA A 41 10.20 -5.23 -13.43
CA ALA A 41 11.22 -5.67 -14.38
C ALA A 41 12.46 -6.29 -13.71
N ARG A 42 12.64 -6.08 -12.40
CA ARG A 42 13.73 -6.70 -11.61
C ARG A 42 13.41 -8.14 -11.19
N ALA A 43 12.12 -8.51 -11.11
CA ALA A 43 11.68 -9.87 -10.79
C ALA A 43 11.56 -10.71 -12.06
N HIS A 44 11.91 -12.00 -11.99
CA HIS A 44 11.79 -12.92 -13.11
C HIS A 44 10.32 -13.24 -13.41
N ASP A 45 9.51 -13.42 -12.36
CA ASP A 45 8.07 -13.63 -12.50
C ASP A 45 7.24 -12.92 -11.41
N PHE A 46 5.91 -12.96 -11.58
CA PHE A 46 4.99 -12.32 -10.63
C PHE A 46 4.98 -13.01 -9.26
N LEU A 47 5.23 -14.31 -9.22
CA LEU A 47 5.17 -15.07 -7.98
C LEU A 47 6.40 -14.76 -7.12
N GLU A 48 7.59 -14.71 -7.70
CA GLU A 48 8.83 -14.25 -7.08
C GLU A 48 8.68 -12.83 -6.55
N LEU A 49 8.05 -11.93 -7.32
CA LEU A 49 7.77 -10.57 -6.87
C LEU A 49 6.90 -10.53 -5.61
N CYS A 50 5.90 -11.42 -5.51
CA CYS A 50 5.04 -11.52 -4.33
C CYS A 50 5.71 -12.23 -3.15
N LEU A 51 6.61 -13.18 -3.42
CA LEU A 51 7.26 -14.01 -2.42
C LEU A 51 8.60 -13.44 -1.92
N THR A 52 9.12 -12.39 -2.56
CA THR A 52 10.33 -11.68 -2.13
C THR A 52 9.92 -10.49 -1.24
N PRO A 53 10.14 -10.56 0.09
CA PRO A 53 9.64 -9.54 1.03
C PRO A 53 10.14 -8.13 0.73
N GLU A 54 11.38 -8.01 0.27
CA GLU A 54 12.02 -6.72 -0.04
C GLU A 54 11.33 -6.03 -1.22
N LEU A 55 11.05 -6.79 -2.29
CA LEU A 55 10.35 -6.27 -3.47
C LEU A 55 8.88 -5.97 -3.17
N ALA A 56 8.21 -6.83 -2.40
CA ALA A 56 6.83 -6.62 -1.99
C ALA A 56 6.67 -5.37 -1.10
N ALA A 57 7.63 -5.12 -0.21
CA ALA A 57 7.66 -3.92 0.62
C ALA A 57 7.90 -2.65 -0.22
N GLU A 58 8.87 -2.68 -1.14
CA GLU A 58 9.15 -1.56 -2.06
C GLU A 58 7.89 -1.18 -2.85
N LEU A 59 7.16 -2.16 -3.38
CA LEU A 59 5.91 -1.93 -4.11
C LEU A 59 4.78 -1.36 -3.23
N THR A 60 4.66 -1.83 -1.99
CA THR A 60 3.59 -1.40 -1.07
C THR A 60 3.78 0.05 -0.62
N LEU A 61 5.03 0.53 -0.57
CA LEU A 61 5.38 1.89 -0.18
C LEU A 61 5.36 2.89 -1.35
N GLN A 62 5.06 2.44 -2.57
CA GLN A 62 4.88 3.35 -3.70
C GLN A 62 3.62 4.23 -3.50
N PRO A 63 3.65 5.48 -4.00
CA PRO A 63 2.57 6.45 -3.80
C PRO A 63 1.23 6.04 -4.45
#